data_AF-A0A2X3J2T1-F1
#
_entry.id   AF-A0A2X3J2T1-F1
#
_cell.length_a   1.000
_cell.length_b   1.000
_cell.length_c   1.000
_cell.angle_alpha   90.00
_cell.angle_beta   90.00
_cell.angle_gamma   90.00
#
_symmetry.space_group_name_H-M   'P 1'
#
loop_
_entity.id
_entity.type
_entity.pdbx_description
1 polymer ?
#
loop_
_entity_poly.entity_id
_entity_poly.type
_entity_poly.pdbx_seq_one_letter_code
_entity_poly.pdbx_strand_id
1 'polypeptide(L)' 'MLEHNLKHIDHSLPHLAELALGGTAVGTGLNTHPEYAVRVAKELADFTKQPFVTAPTNLRHWLRAMPWSTRMAR' A
#
# COMPACT_ATOMS: atom_id res chain seq x y z
N MET A 1 20.74 21.81 -2.04
CA MET A 1 19.91 21.38 -0.89
C MET A 1 18.45 21.16 -1.29
N LEU A 2 17.75 22.18 -1.83
CA LEU A 2 16.33 22.05 -2.20
C LEU A 2 16.06 21.00 -3.29
N GLU A 3 16.86 20.95 -4.35
CA GLU A 3 16.73 19.92 -5.39
C GLU A 3 16.91 18.48 -4.86
N HIS A 4 17.80 18.31 -3.87
CA HIS A 4 18.03 17.01 -3.24
C HIS A 4 16.84 16.59 -2.40
N ASN A 5 16.24 17.53 -1.66
CA ASN A 5 15.03 17.30 -0.89
C ASN A 5 13.83 16.96 -1.80
N LEU A 6 13.68 17.65 -2.93
CA LEU A 6 12.66 17.34 -3.94
C LEU A 6 12.80 15.89 -4.44
N LYS A 7 14.01 15.48 -4.80
CA LYS A 7 14.28 14.09 -5.22
C LYS A 7 13.89 13.06 -4.15
N HIS A 8 14.12 13.37 -2.88
CA HIS A 8 13.73 12.47 -1.79
C HIS A 8 12.21 12.35 -1.65
N ILE A 9 11.49 13.46 -1.80
CA ILE A 9 10.03 13.46 -1.81
C ILE A 9 9.53 12.63 -2.99
N ASP A 10 10.02 12.90 -4.20
CA ASP A 10 9.60 12.20 -5.42
C ASP A 10 9.86 10.69 -5.32
N HIS A 11 10.99 10.26 -4.75
CA HIS A 11 11.27 8.84 -4.50
C HIS A 11 10.38 8.21 -3.43
N SER A 12 9.81 9.01 -2.51
CA SER A 12 8.91 8.51 -1.47
C SER A 12 7.48 8.31 -1.98
N LEU A 13 7.06 9.08 -3.01
CA LEU A 13 5.70 9.05 -3.54
C LEU A 13 5.24 7.67 -4.04
N PRO A 14 6.02 6.90 -4.81
CA PRO A 14 5.60 5.56 -5.26
C PRO A 14 5.27 4.63 -4.10
N HIS A 15 6.09 4.65 -3.03
CA HIS A 15 5.87 3.82 -1.86
C HIS A 15 4.61 4.21 -1.07
N LEU A 16 4.24 5.48 -1.08
CA LEU A 16 3.00 5.98 -0.47
C LEU A 16 1.76 5.66 -1.33
N ALA A 17 1.93 5.54 -2.64
CA ALA A 17 0.87 5.24 -3.58
C ALA A 17 0.49 3.74 -3.61
N GLU A 18 1.31 2.86 -3.04
CA GLU A 18 0.99 1.44 -2.90
C GLU A 18 0.04 1.18 -1.73
N LEU A 19 -1.13 0.61 -2.04
CA LEU A 19 -2.18 0.32 -1.07
C LEU A 19 -2.17 -1.16 -0.67
N ALA A 20 -2.16 -1.41 0.65
CA ALA A 20 -2.26 -2.75 1.22
C ALA A 20 -3.71 -3.29 1.26
N LEU A 21 -4.38 -3.26 0.11
CA LEU A 21 -5.75 -3.74 -0.06
C LEU A 21 -5.77 -5.27 -0.29
N GLY A 22 -6.93 -5.89 -0.03
CA GLY A 22 -7.13 -7.31 -0.32
C GLY A 22 -6.44 -8.30 0.62
N GLY A 23 -5.62 -7.85 1.57
CA GLY A 23 -5.01 -8.73 2.58
C GLY A 23 -5.93 -9.13 3.75
N THR A 24 -7.05 -8.42 3.94
CA THR A 24 -7.94 -8.52 5.12
C THR A 24 -7.18 -8.46 6.46
N ALA A 25 -7.73 -9.01 7.54
CA ALA A 25 -7.21 -8.80 8.90
C ALA A 25 -5.79 -9.36 9.16
N VAL A 26 -5.41 -10.45 8.49
CA VAL A 26 -4.15 -11.18 8.76
C VAL A 26 -3.25 -11.34 7.53
N GLY A 27 -3.60 -10.71 6.40
CA GLY A 27 -2.83 -10.84 5.16
C GLY A 27 -3.05 -12.16 4.43
N THR A 28 -4.24 -12.74 4.50
CA THR A 28 -4.62 -13.93 3.70
C THR A 28 -5.56 -13.57 2.56
N GLY A 29 -6.26 -12.43 2.64
CA GLY A 29 -7.32 -12.09 1.72
C GLY A 29 -8.58 -12.95 1.87
N LEU A 30 -8.70 -13.70 2.97
CA LEU A 30 -9.89 -14.48 3.26
C LEU A 30 -11.11 -13.55 3.34
N ASN A 31 -12.21 -13.94 2.68
CA ASN A 31 -13.44 -13.15 2.50
C ASN A 31 -13.35 -11.92 1.58
N THR A 32 -12.30 -11.80 0.76
CA THR A 32 -12.21 -10.72 -0.25
C THR A 32 -12.29 -11.26 -1.66
N HIS A 33 -13.10 -10.62 -2.50
CA HIS A 33 -13.19 -10.94 -3.92
C HIS A 33 -11.82 -10.69 -4.59
N PRO A 34 -11.34 -11.57 -5.50
CA PRO A 34 -10.02 -11.43 -6.13
C PRO A 34 -9.77 -10.06 -6.79
N GLU A 35 -10.83 -9.45 -7.32
CA GLU A 35 -10.74 -8.15 -8.00
C GLU A 35 -10.92 -6.93 -7.08
N TYR A 36 -11.27 -7.14 -5.81
CA TYR A 36 -11.57 -6.04 -4.87
C TYR A 36 -10.44 -5.03 -4.80
N ALA A 37 -9.20 -5.49 -4.60
CA ALA A 37 -8.05 -4.61 -4.41
C ALA A 37 -7.76 -3.75 -5.66
N VAL A 38 -7.81 -4.36 -6.84
CA VAL A 38 -7.60 -3.67 -8.12
C VAL A 38 -8.71 -2.65 -8.39
N ARG A 39 -9.98 -3.04 -8.16
CA ARG A 39 -11.14 -2.16 -8.37
C ARG A 39 -11.11 -0.94 -7.44
N VAL A 40 -10.82 -1.14 -6.16
CA VAL A 40 -10.75 -0.04 -5.18
C VAL A 40 -9.56 0.87 -5.46
N ALA A 41 -8.38 0.33 -5.80
CA ALA A 41 -7.22 1.14 -6.16
C ALA A 41 -7.51 2.01 -7.40
N LYS A 42 -8.17 1.44 -8.41
CA LYS A 42 -8.60 2.18 -9.59
C LYS A 42 -9.59 3.30 -9.25
N GLU A 43 -10.62 3.01 -8.47
CA GLU A 43 -11.62 4.01 -8.06
C GLU A 43 -10.98 5.16 -7.27
N LEU A 44 -10.05 4.85 -6.36
CA LEU A 44 -9.30 5.85 -5.61
C LEU A 44 -8.41 6.70 -6.52
N ALA A 45 -7.71 6.08 -7.47
CA ALA A 45 -6.90 6.81 -8.45
C ALA A 45 -7.76 7.75 -9.31
N ASP A 46 -8.92 7.27 -9.77
CA ASP A 46 -9.85 8.04 -10.59
C ASP A 46 -10.47 9.21 -9.79
N PHE A 47 -10.81 8.99 -8.52
CA PHE A 47 -11.38 10.00 -7.63
C PHE A 47 -10.38 11.07 -7.20
N THR A 48 -9.17 10.66 -6.81
CA THR A 48 -8.15 11.56 -6.24
C THR A 48 -7.20 12.16 -7.28
N LYS A 49 -7.20 11.61 -8.50
CA LYS A 49 -6.21 11.90 -9.56
C LYS A 49 -4.76 11.63 -9.13
N GLN A 50 -4.58 10.71 -8.18
CA GLN A 50 -3.27 10.24 -7.73
C GLN A 50 -2.99 8.83 -8.25
N PRO A 51 -1.72 8.45 -8.45
CA PRO A 51 -1.35 7.18 -9.08
C PRO A 51 -1.41 6.00 -8.09
N PHE A 52 -2.52 5.84 -7.36
CA PHE A 52 -2.70 4.75 -6.42
C PHE A 52 -2.69 3.40 -7.13
N VAL A 53 -1.93 2.45 -6.59
CA VAL A 53 -1.82 1.08 -7.09
C VAL A 53 -2.02 0.10 -5.95
N THR A 54 -2.56 -1.08 -6.27
CA THR A 54 -2.58 -2.17 -5.28
C THR A 54 -1.20 -2.81 -5.19
N ALA A 55 -0.76 -3.13 -3.98
CA ALA A 55 0.45 -3.92 -3.81
C ALA A 55 0.29 -5.34 -4.43
N PRO A 56 1.35 -5.89 -5.05
CA PRO A 56 1.31 -7.20 -5.72
C PRO A 56 1.17 -8.39 -4.75
N THR A 57 1.26 -8.17 -3.44
CA THR A 57 1.28 -9.24 -2.44
C THR A 57 0.52 -8.86 -1.18
N ASN A 58 0.03 -9.90 -0.52
CA ASN A 58 -0.72 -9.86 0.72
C ASN A 58 -0.16 -8.90 1.79
N LEU A 59 -1.05 -8.26 2.55
CA LEU A 59 -0.77 -7.35 3.69
C LEU A 59 0.33 -7.87 4.65
N ARG A 60 0.57 -9.18 4.71
CA ARG A 60 1.61 -9.79 5.55
C ARG A 60 3.03 -9.35 5.18
N HIS A 61 3.32 -9.10 3.91
CA HIS A 61 4.62 -8.57 3.48
C HIS A 61 4.78 -7.11 3.94
N TRP A 62 3.72 -6.31 3.79
CA TRP A 62 3.64 -4.92 4.25
C TRP A 62 3.81 -4.77 5.76
N LEU A 63 3.07 -5.57 6.54
CA LEU A 63 3.18 -5.56 8.00
C LEU A 63 4.62 -5.85 8.42
N ARG A 64 5.29 -6.84 7.84
CA ARG A 64 6.67 -7.18 8.20
C ARG A 64 7.70 -6.09 7.89
N ALA A 65 7.46 -5.27 6.87
CA ALA A 65 8.32 -4.14 6.52
C ALA A 65 8.13 -2.93 7.47
N MET A 66 7.05 -2.88 8.25
CA MET A 66 6.81 -1.77 9.18
C MET A 66 7.74 -1.88 10.41
N PRO A 67 8.43 -0.79 10.80
CA PRO A 67 9.40 -0.78 11.91
C PRO A 67 8.83 -1.20 13.28
N TRP A 68 7.51 -1.21 13.44
CA TRP A 68 6.81 -1.49 14.70
C TRP A 68 6.08 -2.84 14.71
N SER A 69 6.15 -3.61 13.63
CA SER A 69 5.38 -4.84 13.44
C SER A 69 5.67 -5.94 14.45
N THR A 70 6.87 -5.93 15.04
CA THR A 70 7.25 -6.81 16.16
C THR A 70 6.50 -6.53 17.45
N ARG A 71 5.84 -5.38 17.61
CA ARG A 71 5.10 -5.03 18.85
C ARG A 71 3.65 -5.53 18.88
N MET A 72 3.04 -5.86 17.74
CA MET A 72 1.65 -6.36 17.69
C MET A 72 1.54 -7.89 17.72
N ALA A 73 2.67 -8.61 17.69
CA ALA A 73 2.70 -10.09 17.69
C ALA A 73 2.93 -10.70 19.10
N ARG A 74 2.73 -9.90 20.17
CA ARG A 74 2.76 -10.35 21.56
C ARG A 74 1.43 -10.08 22.23
#